data_AF-A0A2E0HIQ1-F1
#
_entry.id   AF-A0A2E0HIQ1-F1
#
_cell.length_a   1.000
_cell.length_b   1.000
_cell.length_c   1.000
_cell.angle_alpha   90.00
_cell.angle_beta   90.00
_cell.angle_gamma   90.00
#
_symmetry.space_group_name_H-M   'P 1'
#
loop_
_entity.id
_entity.type
_entity.pdbx_description
1 polymer ?
#
loop_
_entity_poly.entity_id
_entity_poly.type
_entity_poly.pdbx_seq_one_letter_code
_entity_poly.pdbx_strand_id
1 'polypeptide(L)'
;MLKIFSDLKRADDQLFDDVVKACKAEDDGTWFVTKTYGELKQAAEFISHHSWEIDMAKLQPRFTAYEWTMLNSLLQTNKPAKLEAREHQCKIAAQRTERFVKHWLDTNDLRKQIADMQSQVQRRELKSDMQEGWDKLQKIFN
;
A
#
# COMPACT_ATOMS: atom_id res chain seq x y z
N MET A 1 -8.51 -12.80 -1.73
CA MET A 1 -7.69 -11.64 -1.41
C MET A 1 -6.63 -12.12 -0.43
N LEU A 2 -5.43 -11.54 -0.40
CA LEU A 2 -4.43 -11.89 0.61
C LEU A 2 -5.01 -11.65 2.01
N LYS A 3 -4.69 -12.56 2.94
CA LYS A 3 -5.27 -12.56 4.29
C LYS A 3 -5.09 -11.22 5.01
N ILE A 4 -3.90 -10.61 4.89
CA ILE A 4 -3.61 -9.32 5.54
C ILE A 4 -4.56 -8.20 5.11
N PHE A 5 -4.92 -8.14 3.83
CA PHE A 5 -5.86 -7.14 3.31
C PHE A 5 -7.31 -7.47 3.67
N SER A 6 -7.68 -8.75 3.67
CA SER A 6 -9.00 -9.20 4.13
C SER A 6 -9.21 -8.87 5.62
N ASP A 7 -8.19 -9.10 6.45
CA ASP A 7 -8.22 -8.82 7.89
C ASP A 7 -8.27 -7.31 8.16
N LEU A 8 -7.46 -6.51 7.45
CA LEU A 8 -7.48 -5.04 7.53
C LEU A 8 -8.84 -4.48 7.16
N LYS A 9 -9.38 -4.88 6.01
CA LYS A 9 -10.68 -4.39 5.52
C LYS A 9 -11.83 -4.70 6.48
N ARG A 10 -11.81 -5.88 7.11
CA ARG A 10 -12.83 -6.24 8.11
C ARG A 10 -12.70 -5.43 9.40
N ALA A 11 -11.48 -5.06 9.79
CA ALA A 11 -11.21 -4.35 11.03
C ALA A 11 -11.45 -2.85 10.88
N ASP A 12 -10.93 -2.24 9.81
CA ASP A 12 -10.95 -0.80 9.56
C ASP A 12 -10.79 -0.52 8.06
N ASP A 13 -11.89 -0.12 7.41
CA ASP A 13 -11.93 0.23 5.99
C ASP A 13 -11.03 1.43 5.66
N GLN A 14 -10.90 2.41 6.56
CA GLN A 14 -10.05 3.59 6.33
C GLN A 14 -8.58 3.20 6.39
N LEU A 15 -8.20 2.38 7.37
CA LEU A 15 -6.84 1.86 7.47
C LEU A 15 -6.48 1.01 6.25
N PHE A 16 -7.42 0.21 5.74
CA PHE A 16 -7.23 -0.54 4.50
C PHE A 16 -6.91 0.40 3.32
N ASP A 17 -7.68 1.47 3.13
CA ASP A 17 -7.47 2.43 2.05
C ASP A 17 -6.12 3.15 2.18
N ASP A 18 -5.73 3.52 3.40
CA ASP A 18 -4.44 4.17 3.69
C ASP A 18 -3.25 3.24 3.37
N VAL A 19 -3.34 1.97 3.78
CA VAL A 19 -2.31 0.96 3.48
C VAL A 19 -2.21 0.73 1.97
N VAL A 20 -3.34 0.60 1.27
CA VAL A 20 -3.35 0.41 -0.20
C VAL A 20 -2.74 1.62 -0.89
N LYS A 21 -3.04 2.83 -0.44
CA LYS A 21 -2.44 4.07 -0.96
C LYS A 21 -0.94 4.09 -0.73
N ALA A 22 -0.47 3.69 0.45
CA ALA A 22 0.95 3.60 0.76
C ALA A 22 1.68 2.58 -0.11
N CYS A 23 1.09 1.39 -0.32
CA CYS A 23 1.65 0.39 -1.21
C CYS A 23 1.78 0.92 -2.64
N LYS A 24 0.77 1.62 -3.16
CA LYS A 24 0.78 2.20 -4.51
C LYS A 24 1.78 3.36 -4.67
N ALA A 25 2.09 4.08 -3.59
CA ALA A 25 3.03 5.20 -3.64
C ALA A 25 4.50 4.72 -3.76
N GLU A 26 4.80 3.54 -3.23
CA GLU A 26 6.12 2.89 -3.32
C GLU A 26 6.26 1.99 -4.58
N ASP A 27 5.18 1.81 -5.35
CA ASP A 27 5.11 0.79 -6.39
C ASP A 27 5.82 1.24 -7.67
N ASP A 28 6.88 0.51 -8.03
CA ASP A 28 7.46 0.48 -9.38
C ASP A 28 6.66 -0.43 -10.34
N GLY A 29 5.56 -1.02 -9.85
CA GLY A 29 4.67 -1.94 -10.56
C GLY A 29 5.08 -3.41 -10.43
N THR A 30 6.10 -3.74 -9.62
CA THR A 30 6.77 -5.05 -9.69
C THR A 30 6.41 -6.03 -8.59
N TRP A 31 5.73 -5.59 -7.53
CA TRP A 31 5.53 -6.45 -6.35
C TRP A 31 4.19 -6.32 -5.66
N PHE A 32 3.50 -5.18 -5.78
CA PHE A 32 2.28 -4.95 -5.03
C PHE A 32 1.13 -5.82 -5.55
N VAL A 33 0.62 -6.69 -4.67
CA VAL A 33 -0.51 -7.58 -4.95
C VAL A 33 -1.53 -7.57 -3.81
N THR A 34 -2.80 -7.63 -4.17
CA THR A 34 -3.94 -7.76 -3.24
C THR A 34 -4.61 -9.14 -3.35
N LYS A 35 -4.49 -9.79 -4.51
CA LYS A 35 -5.11 -11.08 -4.84
C LYS A 35 -4.09 -12.21 -4.76
N THR A 36 -4.60 -13.40 -4.45
CA THR A 36 -3.83 -14.64 -4.48
C THR A 36 -3.64 -15.13 -5.93
N TYR A 37 -2.64 -15.99 -6.15
CA TYR A 37 -2.46 -16.65 -7.44
C TYR A 37 -3.71 -17.43 -7.88
N GLY A 38 -4.37 -18.14 -6.95
CA GLY A 38 -5.60 -18.88 -7.24
C GLY A 38 -6.71 -18.00 -7.79
N GLU A 39 -6.90 -16.80 -7.23
CA GLU A 39 -7.89 -15.84 -7.73
C GLU A 39 -7.52 -15.29 -9.11
N LEU A 40 -6.25 -15.00 -9.36
CA LEU A 40 -5.79 -14.55 -10.67
C LEU A 40 -5.97 -15.64 -11.73
N LYS A 41 -5.73 -16.91 -11.35
CA LYS A 41 -5.95 -18.07 -12.21
C LYS A 41 -7.44 -18.26 -12.52
N GLN A 42 -8.31 -18.22 -11.50
CA GLN A 42 -9.77 -18.30 -11.70
C GLN A 42 -10.27 -17.16 -12.58
N ALA A 43 -9.76 -15.94 -12.40
CA ALA A 43 -10.09 -14.80 -13.25
C ALA A 43 -9.63 -15.02 -14.69
N ALA A 44 -8.41 -15.51 -14.92
CA ALA A 44 -7.90 -15.81 -16.25
C ALA A 44 -8.73 -16.91 -16.94
N GLU A 45 -9.09 -17.96 -16.21
CA GLU A 45 -9.98 -19.02 -16.69
C GLU A 45 -11.35 -18.45 -17.07
N PHE A 46 -12.00 -17.69 -16.19
CA PHE A 46 -13.28 -17.05 -16.47
C PHE A 46 -13.22 -16.15 -17.72
N ILE A 47 -12.19 -15.30 -17.82
CA ILE A 47 -11.99 -14.41 -18.97
C ILE A 47 -11.82 -15.21 -20.27
N SER A 48 -11.08 -16.32 -20.22
CA SER A 48 -10.88 -17.16 -21.39
C SER A 48 -12.19 -17.78 -21.89
N HIS A 49 -13.07 -18.22 -20.98
CA HIS A 49 -14.37 -18.81 -21.32
C HIS A 49 -15.39 -17.78 -21.82
N HIS A 50 -15.32 -16.54 -21.34
CA HIS A 50 -16.27 -15.45 -21.64
C HIS A 50 -15.66 -14.32 -22.47
N SER A 51 -14.61 -14.62 -23.23
CA SER A 51 -13.76 -13.62 -23.91
C SER A 51 -14.50 -12.68 -24.86
N TRP A 52 -15.65 -13.10 -25.39
CA TRP A 52 -16.50 -12.32 -26.29
C TRP A 52 -17.41 -11.31 -25.57
N GLU A 53 -17.66 -11.49 -24.28
CA GLU A 53 -18.53 -10.63 -23.46
C GLU A 53 -17.74 -9.63 -22.60
N ILE A 54 -16.44 -9.87 -22.45
CA ILE A 54 -15.60 -9.17 -21.47
C ILE A 54 -14.82 -8.04 -22.11
N ASP A 55 -15.04 -6.84 -21.58
CA ASP A 55 -14.23 -5.67 -21.86
C ASP A 55 -13.01 -5.62 -20.93
N MET A 56 -11.84 -5.92 -21.50
CA MET A 56 -10.57 -5.92 -20.76
C MET A 56 -10.19 -4.53 -20.24
N ALA A 57 -10.59 -3.45 -20.91
CA ALA A 57 -10.28 -2.08 -20.47
C ALA A 57 -11.04 -1.73 -19.18
N LYS A 58 -12.26 -2.25 -19.01
CA LYS A 58 -13.04 -2.08 -17.77
C LYS A 58 -12.53 -2.93 -16.61
N LEU A 59 -11.81 -4.01 -16.90
CA LEU A 59 -11.23 -4.88 -15.89
C LEU A 59 -9.90 -4.36 -15.34
N GLN A 60 -9.06 -3.79 -16.19
CA GLN A 60 -7.72 -3.29 -15.82
C GLN A 60 -7.65 -2.52 -14.50
N PRO A 61 -8.50 -1.50 -14.21
CA PRO A 61 -8.41 -0.74 -12.97
C PRO A 61 -8.76 -1.52 -11.69
N ARG A 62 -9.32 -2.73 -11.81
CA ARG A 62 -9.65 -3.61 -10.65
C ARG A 62 -8.44 -4.41 -10.15
N PHE A 63 -7.35 -4.38 -10.90
CA PHE A 63 -6.12 -5.10 -10.60
C PHE A 63 -4.99 -4.11 -10.31
N THR A 64 -4.03 -4.52 -9.48
CA THR A 64 -2.75 -3.80 -9.41
C THR A 64 -1.98 -3.96 -10.72
N ALA A 65 -0.95 -3.14 -10.96
CA ALA A 65 -0.13 -3.24 -12.16
C ALA A 65 0.52 -4.64 -12.30
N TYR A 66 1.02 -5.18 -11.19
CA TYR A 66 1.56 -6.53 -11.14
C TYR A 66 0.49 -7.59 -11.42
N GLU A 67 -0.67 -7.51 -10.75
CA GLU A 67 -1.77 -8.46 -10.96
C GLU A 67 -2.25 -8.47 -12.40
N TRP A 68 -2.34 -7.29 -13.03
CA TRP A 68 -2.72 -7.17 -14.43
C TRP A 68 -1.70 -7.81 -15.37
N THR A 69 -0.41 -7.59 -15.11
CA THR A 69 0.68 -8.22 -15.87
C THR A 69 0.63 -9.74 -15.73
N MET A 70 0.38 -10.24 -14.52
CA MET A 70 0.25 -11.66 -14.25
C MET A 70 -0.96 -12.28 -14.94
N LEU A 71 -2.12 -11.61 -14.87
CA LEU A 71 -3.36 -12.03 -15.51
C LEU A 71 -3.16 -12.15 -17.02
N ASN A 72 -2.60 -11.12 -17.67
CA ASN A 72 -2.28 -11.17 -19.10
C ASN A 72 -1.32 -12.31 -19.44
N SER A 73 -0.31 -12.55 -18.59
CA SER A 73 0.59 -13.68 -18.80
C SER A 73 -0.13 -15.04 -18.70
N LEU A 74 -1.11 -15.19 -17.81
CA LEU A 74 -1.89 -16.43 -17.66
C LEU A 74 -2.82 -16.66 -18.85
N LEU A 75 -3.45 -15.61 -19.37
CA LEU A 75 -4.28 -15.68 -20.57
C LEU A 75 -3.51 -16.14 -21.82
N GLN A 76 -2.18 -15.98 -21.82
CA GLN A 76 -1.32 -16.32 -22.96
C GLN A 76 -0.60 -17.67 -22.83
N THR A 77 -0.75 -18.40 -21.71
CA THR A 77 -0.03 -19.67 -21.52
C THR A 77 -0.86 -20.73 -20.80
N ASN A 78 -0.85 -21.93 -21.36
CA ASN A 78 -1.37 -23.16 -20.73
C ASN A 78 -0.25 -24.15 -20.35
N LYS A 79 1.03 -23.80 -20.59
CA LYS A 79 2.18 -24.68 -20.33
C LYS A 79 2.39 -24.89 -18.82
N PRO A 80 2.38 -26.13 -18.29
CA PRO A 80 2.50 -26.39 -16.85
C PRO A 80 3.70 -25.74 -16.18
N ALA A 81 4.90 -25.86 -16.78
CA ALA A 81 6.11 -25.26 -16.23
C ALA A 81 6.05 -23.72 -16.13
N LYS A 82 5.34 -23.06 -17.06
CA LYS A 82 5.14 -21.61 -16.98
C LYS A 82 4.14 -21.26 -15.88
N LEU A 83 3.07 -22.03 -15.73
CA LEU A 83 2.08 -21.83 -14.66
C LEU A 83 2.72 -21.97 -13.27
N GLU A 84 3.57 -22.98 -13.07
CA GLU A 84 4.31 -23.17 -11.82
C GLU A 84 5.27 -22.00 -11.53
N ALA A 85 5.99 -21.52 -12.55
CA ALA A 85 6.85 -20.35 -12.41
C ALA A 85 6.05 -19.08 -12.04
N ARG A 86 4.85 -18.90 -12.61
CA ARG A 86 3.96 -17.77 -12.28
C ARG A 86 3.41 -17.86 -10.86
N GLU A 87 3.04 -19.05 -10.42
CA GLU A 87 2.64 -19.30 -9.04
C GLU A 87 3.75 -18.92 -8.05
N HIS A 88 4.99 -19.33 -8.35
CA HIS A 88 6.16 -18.97 -7.54
C HIS A 88 6.39 -17.44 -7.49
N GLN A 89 6.30 -16.76 -8.64
CA GLN A 89 6.43 -15.30 -8.72
C GLN A 89 5.35 -14.59 -7.88
N CYS A 90 4.09 -15.01 -8.00
CA CYS A 90 2.99 -14.48 -7.19
C CYS A 90 3.23 -14.70 -5.70
N LYS A 91 3.76 -15.86 -5.30
CA LYS A 91 4.08 -16.15 -3.90
C LYS A 91 5.14 -15.20 -3.35
N ILE A 92 6.19 -14.93 -4.12
CA ILE A 92 7.25 -13.98 -3.73
C ILE A 92 6.67 -12.56 -3.61
N ALA A 93 5.87 -12.13 -4.59
CA ALA A 93 5.22 -10.82 -4.58
C ALA A 93 4.28 -10.65 -3.37
N ALA A 94 3.50 -11.68 -3.06
CA ALA A 94 2.64 -11.72 -1.88
C ALA A 94 3.44 -11.60 -0.58
N GLN A 95 4.53 -12.36 -0.44
CA GLN A 95 5.41 -12.26 0.73
C GLN A 95 6.09 -10.90 0.87
N ARG A 96 6.49 -10.28 -0.25
CA ARG A 96 7.03 -8.91 -0.24
C ARG A 96 5.95 -7.91 0.19
N THR A 97 4.74 -8.06 -0.35
CA THR A 97 3.61 -7.21 0.03
C THR A 97 3.26 -7.33 1.50
N GLU A 98 3.13 -8.55 2.02
CA GLU A 98 2.85 -8.77 3.44
C GLU A 98 3.92 -8.17 4.36
N ARG A 99 5.21 -8.31 4.00
CA ARG A 99 6.31 -7.71 4.76
C ARG A 99 6.23 -6.20 4.77
N PHE A 100 5.95 -5.59 3.62
CA PHE A 100 5.78 -4.15 3.52
C PHE A 100 4.62 -3.67 4.39
N VAL A 101 3.45 -4.29 4.25
CA VAL A 101 2.25 -3.89 5.00
C VAL A 101 2.47 -4.02 6.50
N LYS A 102 3.07 -5.12 6.97
CA LYS A 102 3.43 -5.29 8.38
C LYS A 102 4.35 -4.17 8.86
N HIS A 103 5.45 -3.92 8.14
CA HIS A 103 6.37 -2.85 8.48
C HIS A 103 5.69 -1.48 8.50
N TRP A 104 4.83 -1.20 7.52
CA TRP A 104 4.10 0.06 7.45
C TRP A 104 3.15 0.22 8.63
N LEU A 105 2.40 -0.82 9.00
CA LEU A 105 1.51 -0.82 10.16
C LEU A 105 2.30 -0.57 11.45
N ASP A 106 3.40 -1.29 11.66
CA ASP A 106 4.27 -1.12 12.84
C ASP A 106 4.87 0.30 12.92
N THR A 107 5.17 0.90 11.77
CA THR A 107 5.79 2.22 11.69
C THR A 107 4.76 3.35 11.69
N ASN A 108 3.49 3.09 11.33
CA ASN A 108 2.47 4.13 11.24
C ASN A 108 2.15 4.73 12.61
N ASP A 109 2.10 3.93 13.66
CA ASP A 109 1.91 4.43 15.03
C ASP A 109 3.08 5.31 15.47
N LEU A 110 4.31 4.92 15.14
CA LEU A 110 5.51 5.73 15.39
C LEU A 110 5.46 7.05 14.59
N ARG A 111 5.02 7.01 13.34
CA ARG A 111 4.86 8.20 12.49
C ARG A 111 3.79 9.15 13.03
N LYS A 112 2.66 8.63 13.52
CA LYS A 112 1.62 9.43 14.18
C LYS A 112 2.16 10.10 15.44
N GLN A 113 2.89 9.37 16.28
CA GLN A 113 3.52 9.94 17.47
C GLN A 113 4.55 11.03 17.12
N ILE A 114 5.38 10.82 16.09
CA ILE A 114 6.33 11.83 15.60
C ILE A 114 5.58 13.05 15.07
N ALA A 115 4.52 12.87 14.28
CA ALA A 115 3.71 13.96 13.75
C ALA A 115 3.03 14.75 14.88
N ASP A 116 2.49 14.07 15.89
CA ASP A 116 1.90 14.70 17.07
C ASP A 116 2.96 15.49 17.85
N MET A 117 4.14 14.92 18.10
CA MET A 117 5.26 15.62 18.73
C MET A 117 5.72 16.84 17.91
N GLN A 118 5.84 16.71 16.58
CA GLN A 118 6.19 17.83 15.70
C GLN A 118 5.13 18.92 15.72
N SER A 119 3.85 18.55 15.75
CA SER A 119 2.75 19.52 15.87
C SER A 119 2.78 20.25 17.21
N GLN A 120 3.15 19.56 18.30
CA GLN A 120 3.32 20.18 19.62
C GLN A 120 4.55 21.10 19.66
N VAL A 121 5.64 20.74 18.98
CA VAL A 121 6.83 21.60 18.82
C VAL A 121 6.53 22.82 17.96
N GLN A 122 5.72 22.70 16.89
CA GLN A 122 5.30 23.86 16.09
C GLN A 122 4.30 24.77 16.83
N ARG A 123 3.41 24.19 17.66
CA ARG A 123 2.47 24.94 18.50
C ARG A 123 3.13 25.56 19.72
N ARG A 124 4.24 24.99 20.19
CA ARG A 124 5.22 25.74 20.97
C ARG A 124 5.89 26.69 19.99
N GLU A 125 5.22 27.81 19.69
CA GLU A 125 5.93 28.99 19.23
C GLU A 125 7.20 29.06 20.07
N LEU A 126 8.36 29.02 19.42
CA LEU A 126 9.61 29.45 20.01
C LEU A 126 9.31 30.88 20.46
N LYS A 127 8.83 31.05 21.70
CA LYS A 127 8.99 32.29 22.43
C LYS A 127 10.47 32.52 22.35
N SER A 128 10.85 33.36 21.40
CA SER A 128 12.24 33.65 21.13
C SER A 128 12.83 34.04 22.47
N ASP A 129 13.83 33.28 22.95
CA ASP A 129 14.59 33.64 24.17
C ASP A 129 15.10 35.09 24.06
N MET A 130 15.24 35.60 22.83
CA MET A 130 15.57 36.98 22.53
C MET A 130 14.46 37.96 22.92
N GLN A 131 13.18 37.62 22.72
CA GLN A 131 12.04 38.48 23.03
C GLN A 131 11.74 38.48 24.53
N GLU A 132 11.87 37.32 25.19
CA GLU A 132 11.78 37.23 26.65
C GLU A 132 13.01 37.86 27.34
N GLY A 133 14.18 37.80 26.70
CA GLY A 133 15.40 38.50 27.11
C GLY A 133 15.30 40.02 26.94
N TRP A 134 14.68 40.50 25.86
CA TRP A 134 14.39 41.92 25.63
C TRP A 134 13.40 42.50 26.65
N ASP A 135 12.31 41.77 26.95
CA ASP A 135 11.33 42.18 27.96
C ASP A 135 11.94 42.25 29.36
N LYS A 136 12.87 41.35 29.69
CA LYS A 136 13.63 41.41 30.96
C LYS A 136 14.59 42.60 30.99
N LEU A 137 15.26 42.92 29.90
CA LEU A 137 16.13 44.10 29.81
C LEU A 137 15.34 45.40 29.94
N GLN A 138 14.19 45.53 29.26
CA GLN A 138 13.33 46.72 29.38
C GLN A 138 12.82 46.96 30.81
N LYS A 139 12.58 45.90 31.60
CA LYS A 139 12.22 46.00 33.02
C LYS A 139 13.35 46.45 33.95
N ILE A 140 14.61 46.41 33.51
CA ILE A 140 15.75 46.91 34.29
C ILE A 140 15.92 48.42 34.09
N PHE A 141 15.47 48.96 32.96
CA PHE A 141 15.62 50.38 32.58
C PHE A 141 14.36 51.23 32.80
N ASN A 142 13.26 50.64 33.29
CA ASN A 142 12.05 51.32 33.78
C ASN A 142 11.93 51.12 35.30
#